data_AF-A0A453L7U7-F1
#
_entry.id   AF-A0A453L7U7-F1
#
_cell.length_a   1.000
_cell.length_b   1.000
_cell.length_c   1.000
_cell.angle_alpha   90.00
_cell.angle_beta   90.00
_cell.angle_gamma   90.00
#
_symmetry.space_group_name_H-M   'P 1'
#
loop_
_entity.id
_entity.type
_entity.pdbx_description
1 polymer ?
#
loop_
_entity_poly.entity_id
_entity_poly.type
_entity_poly.pdbx_seq_one_letter_code
_entity_poly.pdbx_strand_id
1 'polypeptide(L)'
;DEGYGPTWDSDDEYDNFIRKMNPPSIIIDNDSLVDATIVKVGSANEYGILLEVIQVLMDLNLVISKAYITSDGGWFMDVFNVTDKEGMKLKDKAAIAEIEGYIRKSLGADSRYMPAKRRSVGVAASTDHNVIELTGSDRPGLLSEVSAVLASLKCNVVSAEIWTHNTRVAAVMRVTDEDTMLAVTDTVRLEMIKERLSYLLRGNNLSRGAAMAEASGTSATNTERRLHQMMLSDGDTEEFHGHVPAQPQRPNVTVRNWKDKDYSVVTIRCKDRPKLLFDTVCTLTDLRYVVYHANIDASNNQAYQEFYVRHVNGSPMNTEAERLRVIQCLESAIERRVSEVTIHELIKGNFARIIFL
;
A
#
# COMPACT_ATOMS: atom_id res chain seq x y z
N ASP A 1 -35.45 -25.86 -22.89
CA ASP A 1 -36.27 -24.66 -23.15
C ASP A 1 -36.96 -24.24 -21.89
N GLU A 2 -36.68 -23.13 -21.22
CA GLU A 2 -35.84 -21.93 -21.46
C GLU A 2 -35.49 -21.45 -20.03
N GLY A 3 -34.29 -21.02 -19.67
CA GLY A 3 -33.64 -19.79 -20.10
C GLY A 3 -33.14 -19.06 -18.84
N TYR A 4 -31.96 -19.44 -18.32
CA TYR A 4 -31.23 -18.62 -17.35
C TYR A 4 -30.49 -17.53 -18.15
N GLY A 5 -31.03 -16.32 -18.16
CA GLY A 5 -30.33 -15.14 -18.65
C GLY A 5 -29.21 -14.73 -17.68
N PRO A 6 -28.14 -14.07 -18.15
CA PRO A 6 -27.11 -13.55 -17.27
C PRO A 6 -27.71 -12.39 -16.46
N THR A 7 -27.58 -12.43 -15.14
CA THR A 7 -27.85 -11.30 -14.26
C THR A 7 -26.81 -10.22 -14.56
N TRP A 8 -27.22 -9.20 -15.31
CA TRP A 8 -26.42 -8.00 -15.55
C TRP A 8 -26.31 -7.23 -14.23
N ASP A 9 -25.09 -7.02 -13.74
CA ASP A 9 -24.81 -6.13 -12.59
C ASP A 9 -25.09 -4.68 -13.00
N SER A 10 -26.34 -4.24 -12.79
CA SER A 10 -26.84 -2.90 -13.11
C SER A 10 -26.15 -1.78 -12.34
N ASP A 11 -25.52 -2.09 -11.20
CA ASP A 11 -24.83 -1.11 -10.35
C ASP A 11 -23.51 -0.66 -10.98
N ASP A 12 -22.79 -1.57 -11.64
CA ASP A 12 -21.53 -1.28 -12.32
C ASP A 12 -21.73 -0.35 -13.52
N GLU A 13 -22.82 -0.49 -14.28
CA GLU A 13 -23.14 0.43 -15.39
C GLU A 13 -23.55 1.83 -14.91
N TYR A 14 -24.22 1.92 -13.76
CA TYR A 14 -24.66 3.19 -13.19
C TYR A 14 -23.51 3.99 -12.58
N ASP A 15 -22.66 3.35 -11.76
CA ASP A 15 -21.45 3.97 -11.20
C ASP A 15 -20.50 4.41 -12.32
N ASN A 16 -20.40 3.58 -13.35
CA ASN A 16 -19.63 3.89 -14.54
C ASN A 16 -20.17 5.12 -15.30
N PHE A 17 -21.49 5.23 -15.44
CA PHE A 17 -22.13 6.39 -16.04
C PHE A 17 -21.85 7.67 -15.24
N ILE A 18 -21.91 7.60 -13.90
CA ILE A 18 -21.56 8.72 -13.01
C ILE A 18 -20.10 9.14 -13.20
N ARG A 19 -19.17 8.20 -13.33
CA ARG A 19 -17.73 8.49 -13.58
C ARG A 19 -17.49 9.16 -14.93
N LYS A 20 -18.16 8.70 -15.99
CA LYS A 20 -18.06 9.32 -17.33
C LYS A 20 -18.66 10.73 -17.37
N MET A 21 -19.74 10.95 -16.62
CA MET A 21 -20.35 12.27 -16.46
C MET A 21 -19.44 13.24 -15.69
N ASN A 22 -18.64 12.73 -14.74
CA ASN A 22 -17.87 13.54 -13.80
C ASN A 22 -16.41 13.08 -13.71
N PRO A 23 -15.60 13.36 -14.74
CA PRO A 23 -14.20 12.97 -14.75
C PRO A 23 -13.44 13.68 -13.60
N PRO A 24 -12.35 13.07 -13.08
CA PRO A 24 -11.53 13.71 -12.07
C PRO A 24 -11.00 15.06 -12.55
N SER A 25 -11.35 16.12 -11.81
CA SER A 25 -10.74 17.44 -11.94
C SER A 25 -9.39 17.43 -11.24
N ILE A 26 -8.35 17.82 -11.97
CA ILE A 26 -6.97 17.91 -11.46
C ILE A 26 -6.49 19.31 -11.79
N ILE A 27 -6.14 20.07 -10.74
CA ILE A 27 -5.63 21.43 -10.85
C ILE A 27 -4.28 21.45 -10.15
N ILE A 28 -3.23 21.81 -10.88
CA ILE A 28 -1.91 22.08 -10.30
C ILE A 28 -1.71 23.58 -10.22
N ASP A 29 -1.55 24.08 -9.01
CA ASP A 29 -1.26 25.48 -8.71
C ASP A 29 0.17 25.59 -8.20
N ASN A 30 1.02 26.20 -9.02
CA ASN A 30 2.42 26.39 -8.73
C ASN A 30 2.78 27.83 -8.32
N ASP A 31 1.80 28.71 -8.11
CA ASP A 31 2.03 30.14 -7.88
C ASP A 31 1.63 30.58 -6.46
N SER A 32 0.62 29.93 -5.85
CA SER A 32 0.04 30.37 -4.57
C SER A 32 0.95 30.18 -3.34
N LEU A 33 1.92 29.26 -3.40
CA LEU A 33 2.89 29.02 -2.32
C LEU A 33 4.30 29.29 -2.80
N VAL A 34 5.22 29.65 -1.91
CA VAL A 34 6.62 29.94 -2.30
C VAL A 34 7.45 28.65 -2.34
N ASP A 35 7.14 27.71 -1.48
CA ASP A 35 7.94 26.53 -1.11
C ASP A 35 7.35 25.20 -1.54
N ALA A 36 6.09 25.16 -2.00
CA ALA A 36 5.43 23.95 -2.47
C ALA A 36 4.59 24.18 -3.73
N THR A 37 4.29 23.09 -4.42
CA THR A 37 3.31 23.02 -5.52
C THR A 37 2.01 22.46 -4.94
N ILE A 38 0.86 23.05 -5.26
CA ILE A 38 -0.43 22.55 -4.81
C ILE A 38 -1.04 21.66 -5.89
N VAL A 39 -1.41 20.44 -5.53
CA VAL A 39 -2.20 19.53 -6.37
C VAL A 39 -3.59 19.42 -5.76
N LYS A 40 -4.61 19.84 -6.50
CA LYS A 40 -6.02 19.69 -6.12
C LYS A 40 -6.65 18.60 -6.97
N VAL A 41 -7.27 17.63 -6.33
CA VAL A 41 -7.96 16.52 -6.98
C VAL A 41 -9.40 16.50 -6.50
N GLY A 42 -10.36 16.50 -7.41
CA GLY A 42 -11.77 16.38 -7.05
C GLY A 42 -12.56 15.57 -8.06
N SER A 43 -13.45 14.72 -7.58
CA SER A 43 -14.27 13.81 -8.40
C SER A 43 -15.47 13.32 -7.59
N ALA A 44 -16.35 12.53 -8.21
CA ALA A 44 -17.26 11.66 -7.48
C ALA A 44 -16.49 10.81 -6.46
N ASN A 45 -17.03 10.70 -5.26
CA ASN A 45 -16.42 9.98 -4.15
C ASN A 45 -16.73 8.48 -4.23
N GLU A 46 -15.69 7.67 -4.04
CA GLU A 46 -15.77 6.22 -4.07
C GLU A 46 -14.91 5.66 -2.95
N TYR A 47 -15.30 4.49 -2.46
CA TYR A 47 -14.52 3.82 -1.43
C TYR A 47 -13.08 3.56 -1.91
N GLY A 48 -12.10 4.10 -1.19
CA GLY A 48 -10.68 3.89 -1.46
C GLY A 48 -10.03 4.90 -2.42
N ILE A 49 -10.77 5.86 -2.99
CA ILE A 49 -10.22 6.82 -3.96
C ILE A 49 -9.10 7.68 -3.37
N LEU A 50 -9.20 8.10 -2.09
CA LEU A 50 -8.14 8.83 -1.41
C LEU A 50 -6.82 8.06 -1.39
N LEU A 51 -6.88 6.74 -1.13
CA LEU A 51 -5.70 5.89 -1.14
C LEU A 51 -5.10 5.79 -2.54
N GLU A 52 -5.93 5.69 -3.58
CA GLU A 52 -5.47 5.69 -4.97
C GLU A 52 -4.77 7.01 -5.33
N VAL A 53 -5.31 8.16 -4.94
CA VAL A 53 -4.70 9.47 -5.16
C VAL A 53 -3.32 9.54 -4.49
N ILE A 54 -3.23 9.11 -3.23
CA ILE A 54 -1.96 9.10 -2.47
C ILE A 54 -0.95 8.15 -3.14
N GLN A 55 -1.37 6.97 -3.59
CA GLN A 55 -0.51 6.02 -4.32
C GLN A 55 0.04 6.63 -5.61
N VAL A 56 -0.78 7.34 -6.38
CA VAL A 56 -0.34 8.01 -7.61
C VAL A 56 0.71 9.09 -7.31
N LEU A 57 0.51 9.89 -6.26
CA LEU A 57 1.49 10.91 -5.86
C LEU A 57 2.81 10.27 -5.38
N MET A 58 2.74 9.14 -4.68
CA MET A 58 3.92 8.38 -4.28
C MET A 58 4.66 7.74 -5.44
N ASP A 59 3.96 7.17 -6.42
CA ASP A 59 4.57 6.61 -7.64
C ASP A 59 5.38 7.67 -8.40
N LEU A 60 4.94 8.93 -8.34
CA LEU A 60 5.65 10.09 -8.88
C LEU A 60 6.80 10.59 -7.97
N ASN A 61 7.07 9.92 -6.85
CA ASN A 61 8.05 10.30 -5.83
C ASN A 61 7.85 11.72 -5.27
N LEU A 62 6.59 12.17 -5.19
CA LEU A 62 6.25 13.45 -4.60
C LEU A 62 6.14 13.34 -3.08
N VAL A 63 6.70 14.32 -2.38
CA VAL A 63 6.63 14.41 -0.92
C VAL A 63 5.50 15.35 -0.53
N ILE A 64 4.53 14.83 0.22
CA ILE A 64 3.36 15.58 0.71
C ILE A 64 3.71 16.19 2.07
N SER A 65 3.81 17.52 2.15
CA SER A 65 4.08 18.24 3.40
C SER A 65 2.81 18.66 4.14
N LYS A 66 1.74 18.96 3.40
CA LYS A 66 0.42 19.26 3.96
C LYS A 66 -0.66 18.68 3.08
N ALA A 67 -1.76 18.27 3.67
CA ALA A 67 -2.94 17.89 2.91
C ALA A 67 -4.24 18.21 3.64
N TYR A 68 -5.25 18.56 2.86
CA TYR A 68 -6.62 18.81 3.29
C TYR A 68 -7.55 17.92 2.50
N ILE A 69 -8.21 17.01 3.19
CA ILE A 69 -9.09 16.00 2.57
C ILE A 69 -10.53 16.36 2.93
N THR A 70 -11.43 16.34 1.96
CA THR A 70 -12.86 16.62 2.19
C THR A 70 -13.70 15.78 1.25
N SER A 71 -14.61 14.98 1.81
CA SER A 71 -15.56 14.15 1.10
C SER A 71 -16.97 14.40 1.64
N ASP A 72 -17.80 15.09 0.87
CA ASP A 72 -19.15 15.49 1.24
C ASP A 72 -20.13 15.28 0.07
N GLY A 73 -21.36 14.86 0.38
CA GLY A 73 -22.45 14.83 -0.61
C GLY A 73 -22.20 13.95 -1.84
N GLY A 74 -21.36 12.92 -1.72
CA GLY A 74 -20.99 12.04 -2.85
C GLY A 74 -19.81 12.54 -3.69
N TRP A 75 -19.14 13.61 -3.27
CA TRP A 75 -18.00 14.22 -3.95
C TRP A 75 -16.82 14.33 -3.00
N PHE A 76 -15.61 14.40 -3.55
CA PHE A 76 -14.44 14.78 -2.78
C PHE A 76 -13.67 15.91 -3.43
N MET A 77 -12.94 16.65 -2.61
CA MET A 77 -11.95 17.64 -3.01
C MET A 77 -10.77 17.55 -2.03
N ASP A 78 -9.66 17.04 -2.55
CA ASP A 78 -8.45 16.83 -1.80
C ASP A 78 -7.37 17.79 -2.31
N VAL A 79 -6.68 18.43 -1.39
CA VAL A 79 -5.62 19.40 -1.67
C VAL A 79 -4.33 18.90 -1.04
N PHE A 80 -3.30 18.74 -1.85
CA PHE A 80 -1.98 18.27 -1.41
C PHE A 80 -0.93 19.35 -1.72
N ASN A 81 -0.15 19.72 -0.72
CA ASN A 81 1.05 20.52 -0.91
C ASN A 81 2.21 19.56 -1.11
N VAL A 82 2.76 19.54 -2.33
CA VAL A 82 3.78 18.60 -2.76
C VAL A 82 5.10 19.29 -3.11
N THR A 83 6.16 18.53 -2.94
CA THR A 83 7.54 18.85 -3.34
C THR A 83 8.15 17.64 -4.04
N ASP A 84 9.31 17.80 -4.68
CA ASP A 84 10.10 16.66 -5.13
C ASP A 84 10.68 15.87 -3.93
N LYS A 85 11.39 14.78 -4.22
CA LYS A 85 12.01 13.91 -3.20
C LYS A 85 13.11 14.60 -2.39
N GLU A 86 13.67 15.70 -2.90
CA GLU A 86 14.63 16.56 -2.20
C GLU A 86 13.94 17.62 -1.31
N GLY A 87 12.60 17.68 -1.30
CA GLY A 87 11.83 18.65 -0.54
C GLY A 87 11.75 20.02 -1.21
N MET A 88 12.09 20.11 -2.50
CA MET A 88 12.08 21.34 -3.27
C MET A 88 10.79 21.47 -4.08
N LYS A 89 10.34 22.72 -4.25
CA LYS A 89 9.21 23.05 -5.09
C LYS A 89 9.46 22.64 -6.55
N LEU A 90 8.43 22.09 -7.22
CA LEU A 90 8.51 21.75 -8.63
C LEU A 90 8.61 23.04 -9.47
N LYS A 91 9.70 23.19 -10.23
CA LYS A 91 9.96 24.41 -11.03
C LYS A 91 9.78 24.20 -12.53
N ASP A 92 10.08 23.00 -13.01
CA ASP A 92 10.00 22.69 -14.43
C ASP A 92 8.53 22.52 -14.86
N LYS A 93 8.08 23.40 -15.76
CA LYS A 93 6.73 23.37 -16.31
C LYS A 93 6.46 22.11 -17.13
N ALA A 94 7.48 21.55 -17.79
CA ALA A 94 7.33 20.32 -18.55
C ALA A 94 7.08 19.13 -17.60
N ALA A 95 7.89 19.02 -16.54
CA ALA A 95 7.69 18.01 -15.50
C ALA A 95 6.33 18.14 -14.80
N ILE A 96 5.88 19.36 -14.50
CA ILE A 96 4.55 19.61 -13.92
C ILE A 96 3.43 19.13 -14.87
N ALA A 97 3.53 19.43 -16.17
CA ALA A 97 2.57 18.98 -17.16
C ALA A 97 2.56 17.43 -17.31
N GLU A 98 3.73 16.80 -17.20
CA GLU A 98 3.84 15.33 -17.19
C GLU A 98 3.18 14.73 -15.95
N ILE A 99 3.42 15.30 -14.77
CA ILE A 99 2.77 14.93 -13.51
C ILE A 99 1.25 15.05 -13.64
N GLU A 100 0.75 16.18 -14.14
CA GLU A 100 -0.69 16.39 -14.37
C GLU A 100 -1.27 15.32 -15.30
N GLY A 101 -0.59 15.05 -16.41
CA GLY A 101 -0.96 14.03 -17.38
C GLY A 101 -0.99 12.63 -16.77
N TYR A 102 0.00 12.29 -15.94
CA TYR A 102 0.07 11.01 -15.25
C TYR A 102 -1.06 10.85 -14.23
N ILE A 103 -1.33 11.87 -13.40
CA ILE A 103 -2.43 11.83 -12.43
C ILE A 103 -3.77 11.66 -13.16
N ARG A 104 -3.98 12.42 -14.24
CA ARG A 104 -5.22 12.34 -15.05
C ARG A 104 -5.40 10.98 -15.69
N LYS A 105 -4.33 10.41 -16.23
CA LYS A 105 -4.35 9.07 -16.81
C LYS A 105 -4.63 8.01 -15.75
N SER A 106 -3.97 8.10 -14.59
CA SER A 106 -4.07 7.11 -13.52
C SER A 106 -5.43 7.11 -12.83
N LEU A 107 -6.07 8.28 -12.68
CA LEU A 107 -7.38 8.42 -12.02
C LEU A 107 -8.56 8.42 -13.02
N GLY A 108 -8.31 8.57 -14.31
CA GLY A 108 -9.35 8.63 -15.36
C GLY A 108 -10.19 7.36 -15.46
N ALA A 109 -11.37 7.46 -16.07
CA ALA A 109 -12.32 6.35 -16.22
C ALA A 109 -11.67 5.12 -16.89
N ASP A 110 -10.81 5.32 -17.90
CA ASP A 110 -10.13 4.26 -18.63
C ASP A 110 -9.13 3.44 -17.79
N SER A 111 -8.64 3.98 -16.67
CA SER A 111 -7.73 3.28 -15.74
C SER A 111 -8.46 2.31 -14.80
N ARG A 112 -9.76 2.53 -14.56
CA ARG A 112 -10.55 1.83 -13.53
C ARG A 112 -11.49 0.74 -14.05
N TYR A 113 -11.60 0.53 -15.37
CA TYR A 113 -12.30 -0.62 -15.98
C TYR A 113 -11.57 -1.96 -15.89
N MET A 114 -10.48 -1.95 -15.16
CA MET A 114 -9.69 -3.11 -14.89
C MET A 114 -10.01 -3.47 -13.43
N PRO A 115 -10.93 -4.41 -13.15
CA PRO A 115 -11.06 -4.95 -11.80
C PRO A 115 -9.66 -5.31 -11.31
N ALA A 116 -9.41 -5.29 -10.01
CA ALA A 116 -8.13 -5.68 -9.40
C ALA A 116 -7.63 -7.08 -9.86
N LYS A 117 -8.44 -7.82 -10.63
CA LYS A 117 -8.13 -9.10 -11.28
C LYS A 117 -7.60 -9.02 -12.72
N ARG A 118 -7.67 -7.90 -13.44
CA ARG A 118 -7.06 -7.74 -14.78
C ARG A 118 -6.82 -6.26 -15.05
N ARG A 119 -5.61 -5.74 -14.82
CA ARG A 119 -5.10 -4.50 -15.44
C ARG A 119 -4.21 -4.88 -16.62
N SER A 120 -4.80 -5.07 -17.80
CA SER A 120 -4.07 -5.15 -19.06
C SER A 120 -4.86 -4.45 -20.16
N VAL A 121 -4.27 -3.41 -20.76
CA VAL A 121 -4.71 -2.91 -22.07
C VAL A 121 -3.47 -2.67 -22.92
N GLY A 122 -3.33 -3.50 -23.96
CA GLY A 122 -2.35 -3.32 -25.04
C GLY A 122 -1.27 -4.40 -25.13
N VAL A 123 -1.65 -5.64 -25.48
CA VAL A 123 -0.79 -6.74 -25.99
C VAL A 123 0.56 -6.92 -25.29
N ALA A 124 0.50 -7.49 -24.09
CA ALA A 124 1.23 -8.68 -23.65
C ALA A 124 0.89 -8.86 -22.16
N ALA A 125 0.40 -10.03 -21.77
CA ALA A 125 0.66 -10.44 -20.39
C ALA A 125 2.19 -10.48 -20.28
N SER A 126 2.80 -9.59 -19.52
CA SER A 126 4.22 -9.74 -19.17
C SER A 126 4.29 -10.92 -18.20
N THR A 127 4.31 -12.13 -18.78
CA THR A 127 4.53 -13.43 -18.13
C THR A 127 6.03 -13.63 -17.86
N ASP A 128 6.72 -12.57 -17.45
CA ASP A 128 8.18 -12.58 -17.42
C ASP A 128 8.71 -13.11 -16.09
N HIS A 129 7.85 -13.24 -15.08
CA HIS A 129 8.23 -13.62 -13.71
C HIS A 129 7.02 -14.18 -12.95
N ASN A 130 7.28 -14.98 -11.91
CA ASN A 130 6.30 -15.34 -10.89
C ASN A 130 6.45 -14.45 -9.67
N VAL A 131 5.39 -14.31 -8.88
CA VAL A 131 5.40 -13.59 -7.61
C VAL A 131 5.25 -14.59 -6.46
N ILE A 132 6.17 -14.52 -5.51
CA ILE A 132 6.15 -15.29 -4.27
C ILE A 132 5.82 -14.36 -3.12
N GLU A 133 4.79 -14.69 -2.36
CA GLU A 133 4.40 -13.99 -1.14
C GLU A 133 4.66 -14.87 0.08
N LEU A 134 5.44 -14.36 1.02
CA LEU A 134 5.83 -15.09 2.22
C LEU A 134 5.38 -14.31 3.46
N THR A 135 4.64 -14.95 4.37
CA THR A 135 4.37 -14.41 5.70
C THR A 135 4.71 -15.44 6.78
N GLY A 136 5.20 -14.96 7.93
CA GLY A 136 5.50 -15.85 9.04
C GLY A 136 6.28 -15.19 10.17
N SER A 137 6.87 -16.02 11.02
CA SER A 137 7.75 -15.57 12.09
C SER A 137 9.17 -15.36 11.58
N ASP A 138 9.72 -14.18 11.83
CA ASP A 138 11.10 -13.86 11.51
C ASP A 138 12.07 -14.56 12.48
N ARG A 139 13.19 -15.03 11.94
CA ARG A 139 14.28 -15.64 12.70
C ARG A 139 15.62 -15.42 12.00
N PRO A 140 16.73 -15.39 12.75
CA PRO A 140 18.06 -15.37 12.15
C PRO A 140 18.23 -16.51 11.13
N GLY A 141 18.68 -16.17 9.93
CA GLY A 141 18.93 -17.14 8.85
C GLY A 141 17.74 -17.45 7.94
N LEU A 142 16.51 -16.99 8.25
CA LEU A 142 15.33 -17.29 7.43
C LEU A 142 15.50 -16.89 5.96
N LEU A 143 15.97 -15.67 5.68
CA LEU A 143 16.16 -15.20 4.31
C LEU A 143 17.27 -15.97 3.57
N SER A 144 18.31 -16.41 4.30
CA SER A 144 19.35 -17.29 3.74
C SER A 144 18.77 -18.66 3.33
N GLU A 145 17.90 -19.23 4.16
CA GLU A 145 17.23 -20.50 3.84
C GLU A 145 16.26 -20.35 2.66
N VAL A 146 15.48 -19.27 2.61
CA VAL A 146 14.60 -18.95 1.48
C VAL A 146 15.41 -18.84 0.19
N SER A 147 16.51 -18.09 0.22
CA SER A 147 17.42 -17.98 -0.93
C SER A 147 17.98 -19.32 -1.35
N ALA A 148 18.42 -20.15 -0.42
CA ALA A 148 18.96 -21.47 -0.71
C ALA A 148 17.92 -22.38 -1.39
N VAL A 149 16.65 -22.32 -0.94
CA VAL A 149 15.55 -23.05 -1.58
C VAL A 149 15.35 -22.59 -3.03
N LEU A 150 15.25 -21.27 -3.25
CA LEU A 150 15.07 -20.70 -4.59
C LEU A 150 16.22 -21.05 -5.53
N ALA A 151 17.47 -20.90 -5.08
CA ALA A 151 18.64 -21.28 -5.85
C ALA A 151 18.67 -22.79 -6.16
N SER A 152 18.31 -23.64 -5.19
CA SER A 152 18.27 -25.11 -5.40
C SER A 152 17.21 -25.55 -6.43
N LEU A 153 16.18 -24.73 -6.64
CA LEU A 153 15.09 -24.94 -7.59
C LEU A 153 15.28 -24.13 -8.87
N LYS A 154 16.50 -23.63 -9.12
CA LYS A 154 16.86 -22.83 -10.31
C LYS A 154 15.96 -21.61 -10.51
N CYS A 155 15.64 -20.92 -9.42
CA CYS A 155 14.93 -19.65 -9.46
C CYS A 155 15.93 -18.50 -9.33
N ASN A 156 15.90 -17.58 -10.29
CA ASN A 156 16.57 -16.28 -10.19
C ASN A 156 15.63 -15.28 -9.50
N VAL A 157 16.13 -14.50 -8.54
CA VAL A 157 15.36 -13.48 -7.82
C VAL A 157 15.60 -12.12 -8.48
N VAL A 158 14.59 -11.58 -9.16
CA VAL A 158 14.67 -10.29 -9.86
C VAL A 158 14.53 -9.12 -8.88
N SER A 159 13.61 -9.25 -7.93
CA SER A 159 13.42 -8.25 -6.88
C SER A 159 12.82 -8.90 -5.64
N ALA A 160 13.13 -8.35 -4.47
CA ALA A 160 12.54 -8.77 -3.21
C ALA A 160 12.31 -7.54 -2.33
N GLU A 161 11.07 -7.38 -1.89
CA GLU A 161 10.68 -6.39 -0.88
C GLU A 161 10.28 -7.15 0.39
N ILE A 162 10.91 -6.81 1.52
CA ILE A 162 10.81 -7.57 2.77
C ILE A 162 10.59 -6.59 3.92
N TRP A 163 9.54 -6.82 4.69
CA TRP A 163 9.22 -6.10 5.91
C TRP A 163 9.38 -7.02 7.10
N THR A 164 9.94 -6.50 8.20
CA THR A 164 10.01 -7.19 9.49
C THR A 164 9.51 -6.28 10.59
N HIS A 165 8.65 -6.81 11.46
CA HIS A 165 8.07 -6.06 12.58
C HIS A 165 7.56 -7.04 13.64
N ASN A 166 7.82 -6.79 14.93
CA ASN A 166 7.37 -7.65 16.04
C ASN A 166 7.61 -9.16 15.81
N THR A 167 8.82 -9.54 15.38
CA THR A 167 9.20 -10.93 15.03
C THR A 167 8.37 -11.55 13.91
N ARG A 168 7.69 -10.73 13.11
CA ARG A 168 6.97 -11.13 11.91
C ARG A 168 7.73 -10.69 10.68
N VAL A 169 7.58 -11.44 9.62
CA VAL A 169 8.12 -11.12 8.30
C VAL A 169 7.01 -11.21 7.26
N ALA A 170 7.02 -10.25 6.33
CA ALA A 170 6.27 -10.32 5.09
C ALA A 170 7.25 -10.05 3.95
N ALA A 171 7.21 -10.85 2.89
CA ALA A 171 8.04 -10.66 1.72
C ALA A 171 7.26 -10.87 0.43
N VAL A 172 7.49 -10.00 -0.55
CA VAL A 172 7.04 -10.16 -1.93
C VAL A 172 8.27 -10.25 -2.81
N MET A 173 8.44 -11.37 -3.50
CA MET A 173 9.60 -11.65 -4.35
C MET A 173 9.16 -11.92 -5.77
N ARG A 174 9.79 -11.25 -6.73
CA ARG A 174 9.64 -11.54 -8.16
C ARG A 174 10.75 -12.50 -8.57
N VAL A 175 10.37 -13.67 -9.07
CA VAL A 175 11.31 -14.72 -9.47
C VAL A 175 11.13 -15.13 -10.92
N THR A 176 12.22 -15.54 -11.54
CA THR A 176 12.24 -16.15 -12.87
C THR A 176 12.90 -17.51 -12.80
N ASP A 177 12.66 -18.32 -13.81
CA ASP A 177 13.54 -19.45 -14.11
C ASP A 177 14.95 -18.93 -14.42
N GLU A 178 15.97 -19.56 -13.84
CA GLU A 178 17.39 -19.16 -13.97
C GLU A 178 17.93 -19.36 -15.39
N ASP A 179 17.46 -20.39 -16.10
CA ASP A 179 17.97 -20.76 -17.42
C ASP A 179 17.35 -19.88 -18.53
N THR A 180 16.06 -19.59 -18.43
CA THR A 180 15.25 -18.88 -19.44
C THR A 180 15.04 -17.41 -19.13
N MET A 181 15.25 -16.96 -17.88
CA MET A 181 14.95 -15.61 -17.40
C MET A 181 13.48 -15.18 -17.58
N LEU A 182 12.57 -16.16 -17.68
CA LEU A 182 11.11 -15.96 -17.80
C LEU A 182 10.39 -16.57 -16.59
N ALA A 183 9.06 -16.40 -16.52
CA ALA A 183 8.28 -17.05 -15.47
C ALA A 183 8.48 -18.58 -15.51
N VAL A 184 8.63 -19.18 -14.33
CA VAL A 184 8.52 -20.62 -14.13
C VAL A 184 7.11 -21.06 -14.56
N THR A 185 7.04 -21.88 -15.60
CA THR A 185 5.79 -22.46 -16.12
C THR A 185 5.58 -23.91 -15.71
N ASP A 186 6.64 -24.60 -15.27
CA ASP A 186 6.56 -25.98 -14.80
C ASP A 186 5.75 -26.05 -13.49
N THR A 187 4.56 -26.66 -13.57
CA THR A 187 3.62 -26.77 -12.45
C THR A 187 4.14 -27.65 -11.32
N VAL A 188 4.91 -28.69 -11.62
CA VAL A 188 5.52 -29.56 -10.60
C VAL A 188 6.59 -28.77 -9.85
N ARG A 189 7.40 -28.01 -10.57
CA ARG A 189 8.41 -27.15 -9.94
C ARG A 189 7.77 -26.04 -9.10
N LEU A 190 6.69 -25.41 -9.58
CA LEU A 190 5.94 -24.42 -8.80
C LEU A 190 5.42 -25.00 -7.48
N GLU A 191 4.86 -26.21 -7.51
CA GLU A 191 4.39 -26.86 -6.29
C GLU A 191 5.54 -27.21 -5.34
N MET A 192 6.69 -27.66 -5.88
CA MET A 192 7.90 -27.88 -5.07
C MET A 192 8.43 -26.59 -4.42
N ILE A 193 8.41 -25.47 -5.14
CA ILE A 193 8.78 -24.15 -4.59
C ILE A 193 7.87 -23.82 -3.42
N LYS A 194 6.55 -23.88 -3.64
CA LYS A 194 5.54 -23.57 -2.63
C LYS A 194 5.67 -24.48 -1.40
N GLU A 195 5.80 -25.77 -1.61
CA GLU A 195 5.93 -26.76 -0.53
C GLU A 195 7.19 -26.50 0.30
N ARG A 196 8.36 -26.37 -0.33
CA ARG A 196 9.63 -26.13 0.39
C ARG A 196 9.63 -24.82 1.16
N LEU A 197 9.13 -23.74 0.56
CA LEU A 197 9.04 -22.45 1.26
C LEU A 197 8.04 -22.50 2.40
N SER A 198 6.95 -23.27 2.28
CA SER A 198 5.98 -23.45 3.36
C SER A 198 6.61 -24.10 4.61
N TYR A 199 7.56 -25.03 4.43
CA TYR A 199 8.26 -25.66 5.54
C TYR A 199 9.16 -24.68 6.31
N LEU A 200 9.73 -23.69 5.64
CA LEU A 200 10.55 -22.65 6.30
C LEU A 200 9.72 -21.70 7.16
N LEU A 201 8.43 -21.53 6.83
CA LEU A 201 7.53 -20.56 7.46
C LEU A 201 6.55 -21.20 8.45
N ARG A 202 6.44 -22.54 8.46
CA ARG A 202 5.69 -23.29 9.48
C ARG A 202 6.42 -23.20 10.83
N GLY A 203 6.05 -22.20 11.63
CA GLY A 203 6.17 -22.25 13.08
C GLY A 203 5.03 -23.08 13.72
N ASN A 204 4.91 -23.07 15.05
CA ASN A 204 3.92 -23.84 15.83
C ASN A 204 2.42 -23.61 15.49
N ASN A 205 2.08 -22.74 14.52
CA ASN A 205 0.70 -22.42 14.14
C ASN A 205 0.43 -22.81 12.68
N LEU A 206 -0.55 -23.69 12.48
CA LEU A 206 -0.89 -24.36 11.22
C LEU A 206 -1.50 -23.45 10.12
N SER A 207 -1.78 -22.18 10.42
CA SER A 207 -2.45 -21.23 9.51
C SER A 207 -1.50 -20.28 8.76
N ARG A 208 -0.17 -20.44 8.89
CA ARG A 208 0.86 -19.50 8.36
C ARG A 208 1.73 -20.19 7.30
N GLY A 209 2.11 -19.50 6.21
CA GLY A 209 2.85 -20.15 5.13
C GLY A 209 3.21 -19.28 3.92
N ALA A 210 3.82 -19.94 2.92
CA ALA A 210 4.16 -19.37 1.62
C ALA A 210 2.99 -19.48 0.64
N ALA A 211 2.70 -18.41 -0.09
CA ALA A 211 1.73 -18.38 -1.17
C ALA A 211 2.41 -17.96 -2.49
N MET A 212 2.02 -18.60 -3.59
CA MET A 212 2.38 -18.13 -4.94
C MET A 212 1.22 -17.28 -5.45
N ALA A 213 1.50 -16.05 -5.84
CA ALA A 213 0.52 -15.15 -6.43
C ALA A 213 0.66 -15.11 -7.96
N GLU A 214 -0.45 -14.95 -8.68
CA GLU A 214 -0.42 -14.72 -10.12
C GLU A 214 0.16 -13.33 -10.41
N ALA A 215 1.10 -13.24 -11.36
CA ALA A 215 1.72 -11.98 -11.74
C ALA A 215 0.66 -11.05 -12.40
N SER A 216 0.28 -9.99 -11.69
CA SER A 216 -0.51 -8.88 -12.25
C SER A 216 0.28 -7.61 -12.09
N GLY A 217 0.81 -7.09 -13.20
CA GLY A 217 1.59 -5.84 -13.35
C GLY A 217 1.60 -4.89 -12.15
N THR A 218 2.39 -5.26 -11.13
CA THR A 218 2.38 -4.61 -9.82
C THR A 218 3.32 -3.41 -9.86
N SER A 219 2.80 -2.19 -9.71
CA SER A 219 3.63 -1.02 -9.37
C SER A 219 4.29 -1.25 -8.00
N ALA A 220 5.42 -0.59 -7.72
CA ALA A 220 6.07 -0.65 -6.40
C ALA A 220 5.09 -0.30 -5.26
N THR A 221 4.23 0.72 -5.43
CA THR A 221 3.20 1.07 -4.44
C THR A 221 2.12 0.01 -4.23
N ASN A 222 1.91 -0.86 -5.21
CA ASN A 222 1.01 -2.01 -5.08
C ASN A 222 1.71 -3.14 -4.29
N THR A 223 3.01 -3.36 -4.49
CA THR A 223 3.80 -4.24 -3.60
C THR A 223 3.79 -3.75 -2.16
N GLU A 224 3.96 -2.44 -1.93
CA GLU A 224 3.91 -1.85 -0.59
C GLU A 224 2.55 -2.04 0.08
N ARG A 225 1.45 -1.75 -0.63
CA ARG A 225 0.10 -2.02 -0.13
C ARG A 225 -0.09 -3.49 0.18
N ARG A 226 0.45 -4.38 -0.66
CA ARG A 226 0.35 -5.83 -0.45
C ARG A 226 1.10 -6.28 0.80
N LEU A 227 2.32 -5.81 1.02
CA LEU A 227 3.10 -6.06 2.24
C LEU A 227 2.37 -5.54 3.49
N HIS A 228 1.75 -4.37 3.40
CA HIS A 228 0.91 -3.81 4.45
C HIS A 228 -0.24 -4.75 4.84
N GLN A 229 -0.97 -5.25 3.84
CA GLN A 229 -2.08 -6.19 4.03
C GLN A 229 -1.63 -7.53 4.58
N MET A 230 -0.47 -8.02 4.11
CA MET A 230 0.16 -9.25 4.58
C MET A 230 0.48 -9.15 6.08
N MET A 231 1.15 -8.07 6.50
CA MET A 231 1.48 -7.84 7.93
C MET A 231 0.23 -7.71 8.80
N LEU A 232 -0.75 -6.92 8.35
CA LEU A 232 -2.00 -6.73 9.07
C LEU A 232 -2.75 -8.05 9.25
N SER A 233 -2.84 -8.87 8.20
CA SER A 233 -3.52 -10.17 8.23
C SER A 233 -2.79 -11.21 9.09
N ASP A 234 -1.46 -11.12 9.13
CA ASP A 234 -0.60 -12.00 9.91
C ASP A 234 -0.72 -11.69 11.43
N GLY A 235 -1.16 -10.47 11.78
CA GLY A 235 -1.37 -10.04 13.17
C GLY A 235 -0.09 -9.64 13.86
N ASP A 236 0.77 -8.87 13.18
CA ASP A 236 1.97 -8.26 13.77
C ASP A 236 1.68 -7.21 14.85
N THR A 237 0.40 -6.93 15.08
CA THR A 237 -0.12 -6.06 16.11
C THR A 237 -0.11 -6.70 17.49
N GLU A 238 -0.13 -8.03 17.63
CA GLU A 238 -0.25 -8.68 18.93
C GLU A 238 0.98 -8.41 19.82
N GLU A 239 0.77 -7.67 20.91
CA GLU A 239 1.84 -7.30 21.84
C GLU A 239 2.45 -8.56 22.49
N PHE A 240 3.77 -8.67 22.41
CA PHE A 240 4.51 -9.41 23.44
C PHE A 240 4.29 -8.67 24.76
N HIS A 241 3.65 -9.33 25.74
CA HIS A 241 3.56 -8.88 27.14
C HIS A 241 4.94 -8.90 27.84
N GLY A 242 5.91 -8.18 27.30
CA GLY A 242 7.14 -7.80 27.96
C GLY A 242 7.11 -6.30 28.19
N HIS A 243 7.25 -5.85 29.43
CA HIS A 243 7.42 -4.44 29.78
C HIS A 243 8.61 -3.84 29.00
N VAL A 244 8.35 -3.25 27.82
CA VAL A 244 9.31 -2.39 27.14
C VAL A 244 9.10 -0.98 27.69
N PRO A 245 10.12 -0.33 28.28
CA PRO A 245 9.98 1.04 28.76
C PRO A 245 9.60 1.96 27.60
N ALA A 246 8.72 2.92 27.86
CA ALA A 246 8.23 3.88 26.88
C ALA A 246 9.40 4.52 26.12
N GLN A 247 9.57 4.14 24.85
CA GLN A 247 10.59 4.75 24.00
C GLN A 247 10.09 6.14 23.57
N PRO A 248 10.94 7.18 23.62
CA PRO A 248 10.56 8.56 23.32
C PRO A 248 10.20 8.83 21.85
N GLN A 249 10.18 7.81 20.98
CA GLN A 249 9.85 7.92 19.55
C GLN A 249 8.61 7.13 19.11
N ARG A 250 7.85 6.53 20.05
CA ARG A 250 6.61 5.84 19.66
C ARG A 250 5.59 6.82 19.08
N PRO A 251 4.86 6.42 18.03
CA PRO A 251 3.73 7.19 17.55
C PRO A 251 2.69 7.34 18.66
N ASN A 252 2.14 8.54 18.80
CA ASN A 252 1.00 8.78 19.68
C ASN A 252 -0.26 8.78 18.81
N VAL A 253 -1.06 7.73 18.93
CA VAL A 253 -2.34 7.60 18.24
C VAL A 253 -3.47 7.69 19.26
N THR A 254 -4.45 8.55 19.00
CA THR A 254 -5.64 8.69 19.85
C THR A 254 -6.90 8.63 18.99
N VAL A 255 -7.95 8.06 19.55
CA VAL A 255 -9.27 7.96 18.91
C VAL A 255 -10.31 8.55 19.84
N ARG A 256 -11.07 9.53 19.35
CA ARG A 256 -12.20 10.14 20.08
C ARG A 256 -13.45 10.16 19.22
N ASN A 257 -14.62 10.00 19.82
CA ASN A 257 -15.86 10.11 19.08
C ASN A 257 -16.37 11.56 19.10
N TRP A 258 -16.69 12.09 17.93
CA TRP A 258 -17.41 13.34 17.76
C TRP A 258 -18.90 13.04 17.67
N LYS A 259 -19.60 13.16 18.81
CA LYS A 259 -21.01 12.74 18.94
C LYS A 259 -21.98 13.52 18.06
N ASP A 260 -21.75 14.82 17.86
CA ASP A 260 -22.70 15.67 17.11
C ASP A 260 -22.72 15.41 15.59
N LYS A 261 -21.70 14.73 15.07
CA LYS A 261 -21.51 14.49 13.64
C LYS A 261 -21.25 13.02 13.32
N ASP A 262 -21.44 12.11 14.28
CA ASP A 262 -21.23 10.67 14.12
C ASP A 262 -19.89 10.30 13.45
N TYR A 263 -18.80 10.98 13.83
CA TYR A 263 -17.45 10.66 13.38
C TYR A 263 -16.63 10.06 14.51
N SER A 264 -15.69 9.19 14.15
CA SER A 264 -14.50 8.95 14.98
C SER A 264 -13.37 9.80 14.46
N VAL A 265 -12.72 10.55 15.36
CA VAL A 265 -11.57 11.38 15.06
C VAL A 265 -10.33 10.64 15.51
N VAL A 266 -9.47 10.31 14.54
CA VAL A 266 -8.17 9.68 14.75
C VAL A 266 -7.12 10.77 14.68
N THR A 267 -6.36 10.96 15.74
CA THR A 267 -5.25 11.92 15.78
C THR A 267 -3.94 11.16 15.96
N ILE A 268 -2.98 11.44 15.08
CA ILE A 268 -1.65 10.81 15.05
C ILE A 268 -0.59 11.90 15.20
N ARG A 269 0.34 11.67 16.13
CA ARG A 269 1.52 12.53 16.35
C ARG A 269 2.77 11.67 16.42
N CYS A 270 3.69 11.88 15.50
CA CYS A 270 4.92 11.10 15.45
C CYS A 270 6.04 11.87 14.74
N LYS A 271 7.25 11.30 14.72
CA LYS A 271 8.31 11.77 13.84
C LYS A 271 7.88 11.57 12.39
N ASP A 272 8.07 12.59 11.56
CA ASP A 272 7.72 12.48 10.15
C ASP A 272 8.68 11.54 9.41
N ARG A 273 8.18 10.90 8.36
CA ARG A 273 8.97 10.03 7.48
C ARG A 273 8.29 9.89 6.12
N PRO A 274 9.06 9.53 5.06
CA PRO A 274 8.48 9.19 3.78
C PRO A 274 7.35 8.16 3.91
N LYS A 275 6.28 8.36 3.12
CA LYS A 275 5.15 7.43 2.98
C LYS A 275 4.27 7.26 4.23
N LEU A 276 4.46 8.08 5.28
CA LEU A 276 3.66 8.01 6.51
C LEU A 276 2.15 8.21 6.27
N LEU A 277 1.77 9.18 5.43
CA LEU A 277 0.37 9.41 5.07
C LEU A 277 -0.26 8.19 4.37
N PHE A 278 0.50 7.55 3.49
CA PHE A 278 0.07 6.33 2.84
C PHE A 278 -0.15 5.19 3.81
N ASP A 279 0.81 4.91 4.70
CA ASP A 279 0.67 3.81 5.66
C ASP A 279 -0.56 4.04 6.56
N THR A 280 -0.83 5.30 6.93
CA THR A 280 -1.99 5.69 7.74
C THR A 280 -3.31 5.48 6.99
N VAL A 281 -3.45 6.04 5.79
CA VAL A 281 -4.69 5.93 4.99
C VAL A 281 -4.89 4.49 4.51
N CYS A 282 -3.82 3.78 4.18
CA CYS A 282 -3.86 2.35 3.85
C CYS A 282 -4.40 1.54 5.03
N THR A 283 -3.90 1.78 6.24
CA THR A 283 -4.40 1.12 7.46
C THR A 283 -5.89 1.38 7.68
N LEU A 284 -6.33 2.65 7.61
CA LEU A 284 -7.74 2.99 7.78
C LEU A 284 -8.61 2.30 6.71
N THR A 285 -8.16 2.31 5.45
CA THR A 285 -8.87 1.68 4.34
C THR A 285 -8.93 0.15 4.48
N ASP A 286 -7.84 -0.51 4.87
CA ASP A 286 -7.81 -1.96 5.06
C ASP A 286 -8.65 -2.37 6.28
N LEU A 287 -8.78 -1.50 7.30
CA LEU A 287 -9.70 -1.66 8.44
C LEU A 287 -11.14 -1.24 8.14
N ARG A 288 -11.47 -0.95 6.88
CA ARG A 288 -12.83 -0.62 6.42
C ARG A 288 -13.36 0.72 6.98
N TYR A 289 -12.48 1.68 7.19
CA TYR A 289 -12.81 3.06 7.52
C TYR A 289 -12.68 3.98 6.31
N VAL A 290 -13.68 4.85 6.16
CA VAL A 290 -13.74 5.90 5.14
C VAL A 290 -13.34 7.22 5.78
N VAL A 291 -12.38 7.91 5.18
CA VAL A 291 -11.96 9.25 5.57
C VAL A 291 -12.90 10.26 4.92
N TYR A 292 -13.62 11.04 5.74
CA TYR A 292 -14.49 12.13 5.27
C TYR A 292 -13.76 13.47 5.27
N HIS A 293 -13.03 13.75 6.34
CA HIS A 293 -12.18 14.93 6.42
C HIS A 293 -10.83 14.56 6.97
N ALA A 294 -9.79 15.25 6.54
CA ALA A 294 -8.51 15.14 7.19
C ALA A 294 -7.69 16.42 7.07
N ASN A 295 -6.85 16.64 8.07
CA ASN A 295 -5.83 17.69 8.08
C ASN A 295 -4.48 17.05 8.39
N ILE A 296 -3.53 17.24 7.49
CA ILE A 296 -2.19 16.66 7.56
C ILE A 296 -1.18 17.79 7.54
N ASP A 297 -0.26 17.77 8.50
CA ASP A 297 0.87 18.68 8.60
C ASP A 297 2.14 17.89 8.95
N ALA A 298 3.09 17.89 8.02
CA ALA A 298 4.41 17.25 8.13
C ALA A 298 5.50 18.33 8.10
N SER A 299 5.51 19.17 9.14
CA SER A 299 6.48 20.27 9.29
C SER A 299 7.54 19.93 10.35
N ASN A 300 8.77 20.40 10.15
CA ASN A 300 9.86 20.31 11.13
C ASN A 300 10.18 18.88 11.60
N ASN A 301 10.16 17.90 10.68
CA ASN A 301 10.45 16.49 10.99
C ASN A 301 9.48 15.87 12.01
N GLN A 302 8.28 16.45 12.13
CA GLN A 302 7.17 15.98 12.94
C GLN A 302 5.93 15.91 12.06
N ALA A 303 5.11 14.88 12.27
CA ALA A 303 3.85 14.71 11.59
C ALA A 303 2.71 14.84 12.58
N TYR A 304 1.73 15.65 12.22
CA TYR A 304 0.42 15.75 12.84
C TYR A 304 -0.64 15.40 11.79
N GLN A 305 -1.45 14.38 12.06
CA GLN A 305 -2.52 13.99 11.17
C GLN A 305 -3.81 13.83 11.96
N GLU A 306 -4.88 14.48 11.53
CA GLU A 306 -6.21 14.34 12.12
C GLU A 306 -7.18 13.86 11.04
N PHE A 307 -7.79 12.69 11.25
CA PHE A 307 -8.75 12.08 10.32
C PHE A 307 -10.12 11.96 10.97
N TYR A 308 -11.16 12.35 10.23
CA TYR A 308 -12.55 12.17 10.57
C TYR A 308 -13.08 10.99 9.77
N VAL A 309 -13.33 9.88 10.45
CA VAL A 309 -13.64 8.61 9.82
C VAL A 309 -14.97 8.03 10.29
N ARG A 310 -15.58 7.23 9.41
CA ARG A 310 -16.65 6.29 9.75
C ARG A 310 -16.31 4.94 9.17
N HIS A 311 -16.76 3.87 9.80
CA HIS A 311 -16.69 2.57 9.17
C HIS A 311 -17.58 2.57 7.91
N VAL A 312 -17.33 1.69 6.95
CA VAL A 312 -18.11 1.61 5.68
C VAL A 312 -19.62 1.43 5.85
N ASN A 313 -20.06 0.94 7.02
CA ASN A 313 -21.48 0.84 7.39
C ASN A 313 -22.07 2.17 7.89
N GLY A 314 -21.29 3.26 7.88
CA GLY A 314 -21.67 4.59 8.34
C GLY A 314 -21.51 4.84 9.84
N SER A 315 -21.15 3.84 10.65
CA SER A 315 -21.05 4.02 12.11
C SER A 315 -19.68 4.55 12.54
N PRO A 316 -19.60 5.35 13.62
CA PRO A 316 -18.33 5.62 14.29
C PRO A 316 -17.83 4.36 15.03
N MET A 317 -16.58 4.40 15.51
CA MET A 317 -15.99 3.39 16.39
C MET A 317 -16.75 3.36 17.71
N ASN A 318 -17.57 2.35 17.93
CA ASN A 318 -18.53 2.35 19.04
C ASN A 318 -17.98 1.64 20.28
N THR A 319 -17.16 0.61 20.08
CA THR A 319 -16.64 -0.22 21.18
C THR A 319 -15.19 0.12 21.51
N GLU A 320 -14.79 -0.10 22.76
CA GLU A 320 -13.41 0.13 23.17
C GLU A 320 -12.43 -0.83 22.50
N ALA A 321 -12.82 -2.09 22.32
CA ALA A 321 -12.02 -3.08 21.60
C ALA A 321 -11.77 -2.68 20.14
N GLU A 322 -12.75 -2.09 19.47
CA GLU A 322 -12.59 -1.57 18.11
C GLU A 322 -11.61 -0.38 18.06
N ARG A 323 -11.72 0.57 19.01
CA ARG A 323 -10.79 1.70 19.11
C ARG A 323 -9.36 1.24 19.35
N LEU A 324 -9.16 0.35 20.32
CA LEU A 324 -7.85 -0.19 20.66
C LEU A 324 -7.23 -0.95 19.48
N ARG A 325 -8.03 -1.75 18.74
CA ARG A 325 -7.55 -2.42 17.53
C ARG A 325 -7.07 -1.41 16.48
N VAL A 326 -7.83 -0.34 16.22
CA VAL A 326 -7.43 0.69 15.23
C VAL A 326 -6.15 1.40 15.67
N ILE A 327 -6.05 1.77 16.95
CA ILE A 327 -4.84 2.40 17.53
C ILE A 327 -3.63 1.48 17.30
N GLN A 328 -3.73 0.22 17.70
CA GLN A 328 -2.63 -0.74 17.62
C GLN A 328 -2.21 -1.02 16.16
N CYS A 329 -3.16 -1.09 15.23
CA CYS A 329 -2.88 -1.27 13.80
C CYS A 329 -2.14 -0.05 13.23
N LEU A 330 -2.56 1.17 13.60
CA LEU A 330 -1.92 2.41 13.16
C LEU A 330 -0.52 2.55 13.73
N GLU A 331 -0.33 2.30 15.03
CA GLU A 331 0.99 2.32 15.67
C GLU A 331 1.93 1.32 14.98
N SER A 332 1.48 0.08 14.79
CA SER A 332 2.25 -0.95 14.08
C SER A 332 2.59 -0.52 12.65
N ALA A 333 1.63 -0.01 11.89
CA ALA A 333 1.86 0.47 10.53
C ALA A 333 2.89 1.60 10.46
N ILE A 334 2.87 2.51 11.43
CA ILE A 334 3.83 3.60 11.52
C ILE A 334 5.24 3.07 11.86
N GLU A 335 5.34 2.06 12.72
CA GLU A 335 6.60 1.45 13.16
C GLU A 335 7.26 0.52 12.13
N ARG A 336 6.48 -0.20 11.29
CA ARG A 336 6.95 -1.18 10.29
C ARG A 336 8.07 -0.69 9.35
N ARG A 337 8.09 0.60 9.00
CA ARG A 337 9.07 1.18 8.05
C ARG A 337 10.30 1.81 8.71
N VAL A 338 10.51 1.62 10.02
CA VAL A 338 11.75 2.06 10.69
C VAL A 338 12.92 1.08 10.41
N SER A 339 12.65 -0.10 9.85
CA SER A 339 13.61 -1.17 9.59
C SER A 339 13.60 -1.72 8.14
N GLU A 340 13.28 -0.89 7.14
CA GLU A 340 13.23 -1.32 5.74
C GLU A 340 14.62 -1.73 5.22
N VAL A 341 14.75 -2.97 4.74
CA VAL A 341 15.91 -3.45 3.98
C VAL A 341 15.45 -3.70 2.55
N THR A 342 15.76 -2.79 1.64
CA THR A 342 15.47 -2.94 0.21
C THR A 342 16.67 -3.59 -0.47
N ILE A 343 16.52 -4.81 -1.00
CA ILE A 343 17.58 -5.48 -1.77
C ILE A 343 17.35 -5.18 -3.25
N HIS A 344 18.16 -4.29 -3.83
CA HIS A 344 18.24 -4.10 -5.28
C HIS A 344 19.48 -4.83 -5.81
N GLU A 345 19.27 -5.60 -6.87
CA GLU A 345 20.21 -6.32 -7.73
C GLU A 345 21.71 -6.11 -7.45
N LEU A 346 22.40 -7.18 -7.03
CA LEU A 346 23.85 -7.21 -6.84
C LEU A 346 24.47 -8.37 -7.64
N ILE A 347 24.20 -8.49 -8.95
CA ILE A 347 24.81 -9.58 -9.75
C ILE A 347 25.22 -9.15 -11.17
N LYS A 348 26.52 -8.89 -11.33
CA LYS A 348 27.27 -9.28 -12.53
C LYS A 348 28.38 -10.24 -12.09
N GLY A 349 28.22 -11.54 -12.36
CA GLY A 349 29.33 -12.52 -12.34
C GLY A 349 29.24 -13.64 -11.30
N ASN A 350 29.01 -14.86 -11.80
CA ASN A 350 29.29 -16.24 -11.36
C ASN A 350 29.56 -16.68 -9.90
N PHE A 351 29.53 -15.85 -8.86
CA PHE A 351 29.47 -16.31 -7.46
C PHE A 351 28.81 -15.23 -6.61
N ALA A 352 27.50 -15.34 -6.33
CA ALA A 352 26.79 -14.39 -5.48
C ALA A 352 26.41 -15.05 -4.15
N ARG A 353 27.12 -14.65 -3.09
CA ARG A 353 26.61 -14.71 -1.71
C ARG A 353 25.62 -13.55 -1.57
N ILE A 354 24.38 -13.85 -1.18
CA ILE A 354 23.50 -12.83 -0.61
C ILE A 354 24.16 -12.38 0.70
N ILE A 355 24.82 -11.22 0.68
CA ILE A 355 25.35 -10.59 1.88
C ILE A 355 24.21 -9.73 2.44
N PHE A 356 23.57 -10.23 3.49
CA PHE A 356 22.84 -9.41 4.42
C PHE A 356 23.87 -8.55 5.17
N LEU A 357 23.88 -7.24 4.93
CA LEU A 357 24.66 -6.29 5.73
C LEU A 357 23.95 -6.01 7.05
#